data_AF-A0A6P8R246-F1
#
_entry.id   AF-A0A6P8R246-F1
#
_cell.length_a   1.000
_cell.length_b   1.000
_cell.length_c   1.000
_cell.angle_alpha   90.00
_cell.angle_beta   90.00
_cell.angle_gamma   90.00
#
_symmetry.space_group_name_H-M   'P 1'
#
loop_
_entity.id
_entity.type
_entity.pdbx_description
1 polymer ?
#
loop_
_entity_poly.entity_id
_entity_poly.type
_entity_poly.pdbx_seq_one_letter_code
_entity_poly.pdbx_strand_id
1 'polypeptide(L)'
;MESGLRFPKRNNKNLNTIKKFVLVNDPGPPADFSFKCVNNMQDVLLEEPRPGVKLLRRSKDGKLITQSIRLNNNTLTDLSHFTQVIERVLKDPSHLCWIDLSFNDLASIEPVLTVFPSLSVLNLHGNSISHLSEVDKLATVHSLKSLTLHGNPIETEKGYRSYVLSILPTLKSFDFSGVTKQDRTTAEVWRRMFVKPKRDALLDELHSDMQLQHSDSDSTLSSDSEGERQEQKEFERATIFK
;
A
#
# COMPACT_ATOMS: atom_id res chain seq x y z
N MET A 1 -28.05 -49.20 44.33
CA MET A 1 -28.29 -47.99 43.51
C MET A 1 -27.08 -47.83 42.60
N GLU A 2 -27.22 -48.11 41.31
CA GLU A 2 -26.50 -47.44 40.21
C GLU A 2 -27.09 -47.96 38.90
N SER A 3 -27.90 -47.12 38.26
CA SER A 3 -28.58 -47.38 37.00
C SER A 3 -27.69 -46.94 35.83
N GLY A 4 -27.14 -47.91 35.11
CA GLY A 4 -26.39 -47.67 33.88
C GLY A 4 -27.26 -47.17 32.74
N LEU A 5 -27.16 -45.88 32.41
CA LEU A 5 -27.76 -45.27 31.21
C LEU A 5 -26.98 -45.70 29.95
N ARG A 6 -27.56 -46.60 29.15
CA ARG A 6 -27.11 -46.90 27.78
C ARG A 6 -27.64 -45.83 26.82
N PHE A 7 -26.74 -45.05 26.22
CA PHE A 7 -27.08 -44.18 25.09
C PHE A 7 -27.12 -44.98 23.77
N PRO A 8 -28.10 -44.75 22.87
CA PRO A 8 -28.16 -45.44 21.58
C PRO A 8 -27.08 -44.91 20.63
N LYS A 9 -26.34 -45.83 19.98
CA LYS A 9 -25.39 -45.52 18.92
C LYS A 9 -26.14 -44.95 17.71
N ARG A 10 -25.95 -43.65 17.43
CA ARG A 10 -26.47 -43.01 16.20
C ARG A 10 -25.79 -43.63 14.98
N ASN A 11 -26.62 -44.22 14.13
CA ASN A 11 -26.24 -44.89 12.89
C ASN A 11 -25.71 -43.86 11.88
N ASN A 12 -24.41 -43.87 11.63
CA ASN A 12 -23.70 -42.81 10.94
C ASN A 12 -23.70 -42.99 9.40
N LYS A 13 -24.88 -43.19 8.80
CA LYS A 13 -25.03 -43.40 7.35
C LYS A 13 -25.15 -42.10 6.53
N ASN A 14 -25.12 -40.93 7.17
CA ASN A 14 -25.27 -39.62 6.50
C ASN A 14 -23.99 -38.76 6.42
N LEU A 15 -22.85 -39.24 6.92
CA LEU A 15 -21.60 -38.45 6.88
C LEU A 15 -21.01 -38.31 5.46
N ASN A 16 -21.33 -39.23 4.55
CA ASN A 16 -20.80 -39.21 3.18
C ASN A 16 -21.56 -38.22 2.27
N THR A 17 -22.82 -37.90 2.57
CA THR A 17 -23.62 -36.95 1.78
C THR A 17 -23.32 -35.50 2.18
N ILE A 18 -23.02 -35.24 3.46
CA ILE A 18 -22.69 -33.90 3.96
C ILE A 18 -21.29 -33.45 3.49
N LYS A 19 -20.37 -34.37 3.19
CA LYS A 19 -19.06 -34.03 2.61
C LYS A 19 -19.13 -33.52 1.17
N LYS A 20 -20.25 -33.74 0.45
CA LYS A 20 -20.35 -33.37 -0.97
C LYS A 20 -20.73 -31.89 -1.19
N PHE A 21 -21.23 -31.21 -0.16
CA PHE A 21 -21.67 -29.81 -0.24
C PHE A 21 -20.71 -28.78 0.39
N VAL A 22 -19.54 -29.20 0.89
CA VAL A 22 -18.60 -28.32 1.63
C VAL A 22 -17.44 -27.77 0.77
N LEU A 23 -17.29 -28.18 -0.50
CA LEU A 23 -16.05 -27.91 -1.26
C LEU A 23 -16.20 -27.02 -2.51
N VAL A 24 -17.17 -26.11 -2.54
CA VAL A 24 -17.25 -25.15 -3.66
C VAL A 24 -16.42 -23.88 -3.39
N ASN A 25 -16.12 -23.57 -2.11
CA ASN A 25 -15.45 -22.34 -1.70
C ASN A 25 -14.30 -22.56 -0.69
N ASP A 26 -13.70 -23.75 -0.62
CA ASP A 26 -12.54 -23.99 0.24
C ASP A 26 -11.27 -23.41 -0.44
N PRO A 27 -10.70 -22.30 0.06
CA PRO A 27 -9.55 -21.64 -0.55
C PRO A 27 -8.28 -22.50 -0.52
N GLY A 28 -8.30 -23.65 0.17
CA GLY A 28 -7.15 -24.51 0.34
C GLY A 28 -6.10 -23.91 1.28
N PRO A 29 -5.05 -24.66 1.61
CA PRO A 29 -3.88 -24.10 2.30
C PRO A 29 -3.14 -23.11 1.38
N PRO A 30 -2.33 -22.18 1.93
CA PRO A 30 -1.50 -21.30 1.11
C PRO A 30 -0.46 -22.09 0.32
N ALA A 31 -0.15 -21.60 -0.88
CA ALA A 31 1.06 -22.01 -1.60
C ALA A 31 2.27 -21.45 -0.84
N ASP A 32 2.96 -22.33 -0.12
CA ASP A 32 4.01 -21.95 0.82
C ASP A 32 5.40 -21.97 0.18
N PHE A 33 5.88 -20.82 -0.26
CA PHE A 33 7.22 -20.59 -0.78
C PHE A 33 8.11 -19.86 0.25
N SER A 34 7.79 -19.97 1.54
CA SER A 34 8.60 -19.37 2.60
C SER A 34 9.96 -20.06 2.74
N PHE A 35 11.01 -19.34 3.10
CA PHE A 35 12.36 -19.90 3.34
C PHE A 35 12.91 -20.71 2.16
N LYS A 36 12.61 -20.27 0.93
CA LYS A 36 13.04 -20.93 -0.31
C LYS A 36 14.25 -20.26 -0.95
N CYS A 37 14.77 -19.20 -0.33
CA CYS A 37 15.84 -18.37 -0.88
C CYS A 37 15.44 -17.76 -2.24
N VAL A 38 14.16 -17.41 -2.40
CA VAL A 38 13.64 -16.74 -3.60
C VAL A 38 14.20 -15.31 -3.60
N ASN A 39 15.02 -14.97 -4.61
CA ASN A 39 15.62 -13.64 -4.75
C ASN A 39 14.86 -12.79 -5.79
N ASN A 40 14.16 -13.46 -6.71
CA ASN A 40 13.28 -12.83 -7.69
C ASN A 40 12.04 -13.73 -7.90
N MET A 41 10.98 -13.18 -8.48
CA MET A 41 9.73 -13.95 -8.64
C MET A 41 9.86 -15.17 -9.56
N GLN A 42 10.84 -15.23 -10.46
CA GLN A 42 10.99 -16.35 -11.40
C GLN A 42 11.53 -17.60 -10.68
N ASP A 43 12.29 -17.42 -9.60
CA ASP A 43 12.78 -18.53 -8.76
C ASP A 43 11.62 -19.38 -8.22
N VAL A 44 10.44 -18.78 -8.01
CA VAL A 44 9.21 -19.49 -7.60
C VAL A 44 8.82 -20.58 -8.60
N LEU A 45 9.10 -20.40 -9.90
CA LEU A 45 8.79 -21.38 -10.93
C LEU A 45 9.70 -22.62 -10.88
N LEU A 46 10.84 -22.52 -10.20
CA LEU A 46 11.81 -23.60 -10.01
C LEU A 46 11.59 -24.35 -8.70
N GLU A 47 10.73 -23.83 -7.83
CA GLU A 47 10.50 -24.35 -6.48
C GLU A 47 9.17 -25.06 -6.35
N GLU A 48 9.15 -26.12 -5.53
CA GLU A 48 7.92 -26.74 -5.07
C GLU A 48 7.48 -26.11 -3.74
N PRO A 49 6.18 -25.77 -3.55
CA PRO A 49 5.68 -25.29 -2.28
C PRO A 49 6.01 -26.25 -1.13
N ARG A 50 6.40 -25.70 0.01
CA ARG A 50 6.66 -26.46 1.24
C ARG A 50 5.43 -27.26 1.64
N PRO A 51 5.61 -28.51 2.10
CA PRO A 51 4.50 -29.33 2.55
C PRO A 51 3.90 -28.73 3.83
N GLY A 52 2.58 -28.59 3.86
CA GLY A 52 1.82 -28.19 5.04
C GLY A 52 1.04 -29.35 5.66
N VAL A 53 0.41 -29.08 6.81
CA VAL A 53 -0.48 -30.04 7.49
C VAL A 53 -1.66 -30.44 6.60
N LYS A 54 -2.19 -29.48 5.83
CA LYS A 54 -3.22 -29.72 4.82
C LYS A 54 -2.58 -29.86 3.45
N LEU A 55 -3.05 -30.83 2.68
CA LEU A 55 -2.60 -31.05 1.32
C LEU A 55 -2.99 -29.88 0.41
N LEU A 56 -2.00 -29.30 -0.27
CA LEU A 56 -2.21 -28.35 -1.35
C LEU A 56 -2.60 -29.08 -2.62
N ARG A 57 -3.80 -28.80 -3.13
CA ARG A 57 -4.35 -29.48 -4.31
C ARG A 57 -3.78 -28.87 -5.59
N ARG A 58 -3.63 -29.71 -6.62
CA ARG A 58 -3.28 -29.30 -7.99
C ARG A 58 -4.42 -29.64 -8.94
N SER A 59 -4.58 -28.82 -9.96
CA SER A 59 -5.49 -29.10 -11.08
C SER A 59 -4.82 -30.00 -12.12
N LYS A 60 -5.57 -30.46 -13.13
CA LYS A 60 -5.08 -31.42 -14.14
C LYS A 60 -3.87 -30.91 -14.93
N ASP A 61 -3.72 -29.60 -15.08
CA ASP A 61 -2.61 -28.93 -15.76
C ASP A 61 -1.41 -28.64 -14.83
N GLY A 62 -1.45 -29.14 -13.58
CA GLY A 62 -0.39 -28.97 -12.59
C GLY A 62 -0.49 -27.69 -11.75
N LYS A 63 -1.36 -26.74 -12.09
CA LYS A 63 -1.49 -25.47 -11.35
C LYS A 63 -2.06 -25.66 -9.94
N LEU A 64 -1.59 -24.85 -9.00
CA LEU A 64 -2.01 -24.88 -7.60
C LEU A 64 -3.44 -24.34 -7.46
N ILE A 65 -4.29 -25.09 -6.76
CA ILE A 65 -5.66 -24.66 -6.41
C ILE A 65 -5.60 -24.06 -5.01
N THR A 66 -5.36 -22.75 -4.95
CA THR A 66 -5.38 -21.96 -3.72
C THR A 66 -5.71 -20.50 -4.01
N GLN A 67 -6.14 -19.78 -2.98
CA GLN A 67 -6.37 -18.33 -3.01
C GLN A 67 -5.31 -17.56 -2.19
N SER A 68 -4.23 -18.23 -1.81
CA SER A 68 -3.28 -17.71 -0.84
C SER A 68 -1.86 -18.08 -1.24
N ILE A 69 -0.95 -17.12 -1.20
CA ILE A 69 0.48 -17.34 -1.44
C ILE A 69 1.30 -16.79 -0.29
N ARG A 70 2.29 -17.57 0.15
CA ARG A 70 3.24 -17.19 1.18
C ARG A 70 4.64 -17.16 0.57
N LEU A 71 5.27 -15.99 0.59
CA LEU A 71 6.61 -15.71 0.07
C LEU A 71 7.50 -15.09 1.15
N ASN A 72 7.12 -15.23 2.43
CA ASN A 72 7.85 -14.61 3.53
C ASN A 72 9.18 -15.29 3.85
N ASN A 73 10.09 -14.56 4.51
CA ASN A 73 11.45 -15.04 4.80
C ASN A 73 12.20 -15.46 3.54
N ASN A 74 12.25 -14.55 2.58
CA ASN A 74 13.04 -14.64 1.35
C ASN A 74 13.82 -13.31 1.21
N THR A 75 14.37 -13.04 0.03
CA THR A 75 15.27 -11.90 -0.24
C THR A 75 14.79 -11.10 -1.45
N LEU A 76 13.46 -11.03 -1.64
CA LEU A 76 12.85 -10.26 -2.72
C LEU A 76 13.09 -8.76 -2.50
N THR A 77 13.69 -8.10 -3.48
CA THR A 77 13.87 -6.64 -3.50
C THR A 77 12.80 -5.91 -4.33
N ASP A 78 12.16 -6.63 -5.25
CA ASP A 78 11.10 -6.16 -6.12
C ASP A 78 10.15 -7.32 -6.51
N LEU A 79 9.05 -6.97 -7.17
CA LEU A 79 7.99 -7.88 -7.61
C LEU A 79 7.91 -7.94 -9.15
N SER A 80 9.04 -7.77 -9.83
CA SER A 80 9.11 -7.92 -11.28
C SER A 80 8.61 -9.29 -11.71
N HIS A 81 7.74 -9.28 -12.72
CA HIS A 81 7.02 -10.44 -13.25
C HIS A 81 6.08 -11.18 -12.27
N PHE A 82 5.70 -10.57 -11.14
CA PHE A 82 4.81 -11.20 -10.15
C PHE A 82 3.53 -11.73 -10.79
N THR A 83 2.80 -10.91 -11.56
CA THR A 83 1.56 -11.33 -12.24
C THR A 83 1.77 -12.55 -13.13
N GLN A 84 2.81 -12.53 -13.97
CA GLN A 84 3.11 -13.62 -14.91
C GLN A 84 3.46 -14.92 -14.17
N VAL A 85 4.15 -14.83 -13.04
CA VAL A 85 4.47 -15.99 -12.19
C VAL A 85 3.21 -16.52 -11.53
N ILE A 86 2.39 -15.66 -10.93
CA ILE A 86 1.12 -16.06 -10.31
C ILE A 86 0.19 -16.72 -11.33
N GLU A 87 0.10 -16.20 -12.56
CA GLU A 87 -0.69 -16.79 -13.65
C GLU A 87 -0.22 -18.19 -14.06
N ARG A 88 1.09 -18.46 -13.96
CA ARG A 88 1.66 -19.79 -14.23
C ARG A 88 1.47 -20.75 -13.07
N VAL A 89 1.58 -20.26 -11.84
CA VAL A 89 1.57 -21.08 -10.62
C VAL A 89 0.15 -21.41 -10.14
N LEU A 90 -0.76 -20.43 -10.15
CA LEU A 90 -2.11 -20.57 -9.61
C LEU A 90 -3.15 -20.88 -10.68
N LYS A 91 -4.13 -21.71 -10.33
CA LYS A 91 -5.23 -22.07 -11.23
C LYS A 91 -6.14 -20.87 -11.53
N ASP A 92 -6.52 -20.12 -10.50
CA ASP A 92 -7.42 -18.97 -10.58
C ASP A 92 -6.79 -17.72 -9.91
N PRO A 93 -5.82 -17.04 -10.56
CA PRO A 93 -5.13 -15.86 -10.03
C PRO A 93 -6.05 -14.73 -9.56
N SER A 94 -7.19 -14.53 -10.22
CA SER A 94 -8.16 -13.47 -9.88
C SER A 94 -8.77 -13.64 -8.48
N HIS A 95 -8.77 -14.86 -7.94
CA HIS A 95 -9.24 -15.18 -6.60
C HIS A 95 -8.16 -15.09 -5.52
N LEU A 96 -6.93 -14.68 -5.86
CA LEU A 96 -5.86 -14.48 -4.88
C LEU A 96 -6.28 -13.41 -3.87
N CYS A 97 -6.46 -13.81 -2.61
CA CYS A 97 -7.03 -12.97 -1.55
C CYS A 97 -6.06 -12.72 -0.39
N TRP A 98 -5.00 -13.53 -0.26
CA TRP A 98 -4.02 -13.44 0.80
C TRP A 98 -2.60 -13.55 0.22
N ILE A 99 -1.80 -12.51 0.42
CA ILE A 99 -0.40 -12.45 0.01
C ILE A 99 0.45 -12.13 1.23
N ASP A 100 1.42 -12.99 1.51
CA ASP A 100 2.39 -12.77 2.57
C ASP A 100 3.79 -12.58 2.00
N LEU A 101 4.28 -11.34 2.05
CA LEU A 101 5.60 -10.88 1.61
C LEU A 101 6.45 -10.41 2.80
N SER A 102 6.08 -10.79 4.03
CA SER A 102 6.82 -10.37 5.23
C SER A 102 8.26 -10.86 5.23
N PHE A 103 9.16 -10.15 5.92
CA PHE A 103 10.57 -10.55 6.02
C PHE A 103 11.22 -10.78 4.64
N ASN A 104 11.15 -9.75 3.80
CA ASN A 104 11.88 -9.61 2.53
C ASN A 104 12.59 -8.23 2.53
N ASP A 105 13.14 -7.80 1.40
CA ASP A 105 13.91 -6.56 1.28
C ASP A 105 13.20 -5.51 0.41
N LEU A 106 11.85 -5.54 0.36
CA LEU A 106 11.07 -4.64 -0.48
C LEU A 106 11.17 -3.20 0.04
N ALA A 107 11.65 -2.28 -0.80
CA ALA A 107 11.74 -0.86 -0.47
C ALA A 107 10.45 -0.06 -0.80
N SER A 108 9.54 -0.66 -1.56
CA SER A 108 8.34 0.01 -2.09
C SER A 108 7.14 -0.94 -2.15
N ILE A 109 5.93 -0.38 -2.08
CA ILE A 109 4.70 -1.09 -2.40
C ILE A 109 4.50 -0.99 -3.91
N GLU A 110 4.64 -2.10 -4.63
CA GLU A 110 4.56 -2.06 -6.09
C GLU A 110 3.12 -2.08 -6.64
N PRO A 111 2.83 -1.34 -7.73
CA PRO A 111 1.52 -1.32 -8.36
C PRO A 111 1.00 -2.70 -8.79
N VAL A 112 1.88 -3.68 -8.99
CA VAL A 112 1.47 -5.05 -9.33
C VAL A 112 0.56 -5.67 -8.25
N LEU A 113 0.64 -5.22 -7.00
CA LEU A 113 -0.23 -5.70 -5.91
C LEU A 113 -1.65 -5.16 -6.02
N THR A 114 -1.91 -4.14 -6.84
CA THR A 114 -3.24 -3.52 -6.97
C THR A 114 -4.11 -4.17 -8.03
N VAL A 115 -3.58 -5.13 -8.80
CA VAL A 115 -4.29 -5.76 -9.93
C VAL A 115 -5.18 -6.93 -9.51
N PHE A 116 -5.09 -7.37 -8.25
CA PHE A 116 -5.81 -8.53 -7.73
C PHE A 116 -7.15 -8.11 -7.09
N PRO A 117 -8.30 -8.34 -7.76
CA PRO A 117 -9.58 -7.80 -7.32
C PRO A 117 -10.05 -8.38 -5.97
N SER A 118 -9.66 -9.62 -5.66
CA SER A 118 -10.02 -10.31 -4.41
C SER A 118 -9.03 -10.08 -3.26
N LEU A 119 -7.97 -9.29 -3.43
CA LEU A 119 -6.95 -9.09 -2.39
C LEU A 119 -7.55 -8.47 -1.12
N SER A 120 -7.55 -9.25 -0.04
CA SER A 120 -8.17 -8.90 1.24
C SER A 120 -7.13 -8.76 2.36
N VAL A 121 -6.04 -9.50 2.26
CA VAL A 121 -4.96 -9.49 3.26
C VAL A 121 -3.61 -9.38 2.56
N LEU A 122 -2.85 -8.38 2.97
CA LEU A 122 -1.50 -8.13 2.48
C LEU A 122 -0.55 -7.98 3.67
N ASN A 123 0.43 -8.87 3.78
CA ASN A 123 1.47 -8.76 4.80
C ASN A 123 2.78 -8.26 4.19
N LEU A 124 3.26 -7.12 4.67
CA LEU A 124 4.49 -6.46 4.22
C LEU A 124 5.42 -6.10 5.40
N HIS A 125 5.15 -6.61 6.60
CA HIS A 125 5.98 -6.32 7.76
C HIS A 125 7.40 -6.87 7.64
N GLY A 126 8.36 -6.20 8.29
CA GLY A 126 9.78 -6.58 8.19
C GLY A 126 10.33 -6.47 6.77
N ASN A 127 10.02 -5.38 6.08
CA ASN A 127 10.62 -4.99 4.80
C ASN A 127 11.35 -3.63 4.97
N SER A 128 11.71 -2.97 3.87
CA SER A 128 12.43 -1.68 3.84
C SER A 128 11.58 -0.49 3.40
N ILE A 129 10.25 -0.56 3.53
CA ILE A 129 9.31 0.48 3.10
C ILE A 129 9.44 1.71 4.01
N SER A 130 9.80 2.85 3.44
CA SER A 130 10.21 4.02 4.24
C SER A 130 9.27 5.21 4.18
N HIS A 131 8.37 5.28 3.20
CA HIS A 131 7.57 6.48 2.93
C HIS A 131 6.06 6.25 3.02
N LEU A 132 5.35 7.14 3.72
CA LEU A 132 3.88 7.13 3.82
C LEU A 132 3.16 7.13 2.47
N SER A 133 3.70 7.83 1.47
CA SER A 133 3.14 7.90 0.12
C SER A 133 3.06 6.55 -0.59
N GLU A 134 3.82 5.54 -0.15
CA GLU A 134 3.73 4.18 -0.69
C GLU A 134 2.34 3.57 -0.48
N VAL A 135 1.66 3.97 0.59
CA VAL A 135 0.33 3.50 0.96
C VAL A 135 -0.75 4.02 -0.01
N ASP A 136 -0.51 5.16 -0.67
CA ASP A 136 -1.44 5.77 -1.62
C ASP A 136 -1.74 4.84 -2.81
N LYS A 137 -0.76 4.02 -3.19
CA LYS A 137 -0.89 3.02 -4.26
C LYS A 137 -1.96 1.99 -3.94
N LEU A 138 -2.18 1.68 -2.65
CA LEU A 138 -3.20 0.73 -2.20
C LEU A 138 -4.62 1.33 -2.13
N ALA A 139 -4.80 2.63 -2.33
CA ALA A 139 -6.10 3.29 -2.23
C ALA A 139 -7.14 2.74 -3.23
N THR A 140 -6.68 2.16 -4.34
CA THR A 140 -7.52 1.53 -5.38
C THR A 140 -7.96 0.11 -5.02
N VAL A 141 -7.38 -0.50 -3.98
CA VAL A 141 -7.65 -1.88 -3.55
C VAL A 141 -8.77 -1.92 -2.51
N HIS A 142 -9.99 -1.64 -2.96
CA HIS A 142 -11.18 -1.53 -2.10
C HIS A 142 -11.51 -2.83 -1.32
N SER A 143 -11.07 -3.97 -1.83
CA SER A 143 -11.23 -5.29 -1.20
C SER A 143 -10.33 -5.48 0.03
N LEU A 144 -9.25 -4.70 0.18
CA LEU A 144 -8.28 -4.86 1.27
C LEU A 144 -8.94 -4.64 2.65
N LYS A 145 -8.71 -5.57 3.57
CA LYS A 145 -9.23 -5.57 4.95
C LYS A 145 -8.14 -5.69 6.01
N SER A 146 -6.99 -6.26 5.69
CA SER A 146 -5.86 -6.38 6.61
C SER A 146 -4.57 -5.99 5.91
N LEU A 147 -3.80 -5.12 6.57
CA LEU A 147 -2.48 -4.71 6.14
C LEU A 147 -1.52 -4.79 7.32
N THR A 148 -0.30 -5.26 7.09
CA THR A 148 0.79 -5.14 8.08
C THR A 148 2.01 -4.51 7.43
N LEU A 149 2.56 -3.51 8.11
CA LEU A 149 3.69 -2.69 7.71
C LEU A 149 4.68 -2.45 8.87
N HIS A 150 4.39 -2.87 10.11
CA HIS A 150 5.33 -2.77 11.23
C HIS A 150 6.70 -3.39 10.92
N GLY A 151 7.73 -2.93 11.63
CA GLY A 151 9.11 -3.37 11.36
C GLY A 151 9.65 -2.89 10.01
N ASN A 152 9.00 -1.93 9.37
CA ASN A 152 9.53 -1.15 8.26
C ASN A 152 9.86 0.28 8.74
N PRO A 153 10.80 1.02 8.11
CA PRO A 153 11.13 2.39 8.50
C PRO A 153 9.94 3.37 8.53
N ILE A 154 8.92 3.16 7.68
CA ILE A 154 7.65 3.92 7.64
C ILE A 154 6.96 4.03 9.02
N GLU A 155 7.15 3.06 9.91
CA GLU A 155 6.52 3.05 11.24
C GLU A 155 6.97 4.24 12.10
N THR A 156 8.12 4.84 11.80
CA THR A 156 8.67 6.01 12.51
C THR A 156 8.07 7.34 12.05
N GLU A 157 7.32 7.36 10.95
CA GLU A 157 6.75 8.59 10.41
C GLU A 157 5.63 9.15 11.30
N LYS A 158 5.61 10.48 11.45
CA LYS A 158 4.62 11.16 12.28
C LYS A 158 3.22 10.95 11.71
N GLY A 159 2.32 10.43 12.55
CA GLY A 159 0.95 10.17 12.15
C GLY A 159 0.77 8.90 11.33
N TYR A 160 1.77 8.00 11.29
CA TYR A 160 1.77 6.73 10.57
C TYR A 160 0.41 6.03 10.51
N ARG A 161 -0.14 5.66 11.66
CA ARG A 161 -1.44 4.99 11.75
C ARG A 161 -2.59 5.84 11.19
N SER A 162 -2.63 7.13 11.52
CA SER A 162 -3.68 8.05 11.07
C SER A 162 -3.62 8.26 9.56
N TYR A 163 -2.42 8.40 8.98
CA TYR A 163 -2.20 8.48 7.55
C TYR A 163 -2.76 7.24 6.86
N VAL A 164 -2.28 6.04 7.25
CA VAL A 164 -2.66 4.77 6.62
C VAL A 164 -4.17 4.55 6.67
N LEU A 165 -4.77 4.72 7.85
CA LEU A 165 -6.22 4.53 8.01
C LEU A 165 -7.04 5.62 7.33
N SER A 166 -6.46 6.80 7.13
CA SER A 166 -7.13 7.82 6.33
C SER A 166 -7.17 7.39 4.88
N ILE A 167 -6.06 6.92 4.30
CA ILE A 167 -5.96 6.49 2.90
C ILE A 167 -6.75 5.20 2.64
N LEU A 168 -6.75 4.27 3.60
CA LEU A 168 -7.36 2.95 3.49
C LEU A 168 -8.52 2.77 4.50
N PRO A 169 -9.64 3.50 4.34
CA PRO A 169 -10.73 3.50 5.31
C PRO A 169 -11.45 2.14 5.43
N THR A 170 -11.28 1.26 4.44
CA THR A 170 -11.87 -0.08 4.39
C THR A 170 -11.16 -1.11 5.29
N LEU A 171 -9.98 -0.77 5.84
CA LEU A 171 -9.24 -1.66 6.72
C LEU A 171 -10.03 -2.00 7.99
N LYS A 172 -9.96 -3.27 8.36
CA LYS A 172 -10.48 -3.85 9.59
C LYS A 172 -9.36 -4.17 10.57
N SER A 173 -8.17 -4.48 10.07
CA SER A 173 -6.97 -4.77 10.84
C SER A 173 -5.77 -4.02 10.24
N PHE A 174 -4.95 -3.45 11.10
CA PHE A 174 -3.71 -2.80 10.74
C PHE A 174 -2.63 -3.08 11.80
N ASP A 175 -1.46 -3.59 11.38
CA ASP A 175 -0.35 -3.96 12.27
C ASP A 175 -0.79 -4.85 13.45
N PHE A 176 -1.46 -5.95 13.12
CA PHE A 176 -2.00 -6.93 14.06
C PHE A 176 -3.02 -6.39 15.09
N SER A 177 -3.43 -5.12 14.94
CA SER A 177 -4.45 -4.48 15.77
C SER A 177 -5.74 -4.28 14.97
N GLY A 178 -6.89 -4.51 15.61
CA GLY A 178 -8.18 -4.16 15.03
C GLY A 178 -8.33 -2.64 14.88
N VAL A 179 -8.96 -2.20 13.80
CA VAL A 179 -9.27 -0.77 13.57
C VAL A 179 -10.52 -0.39 14.34
N THR A 180 -10.36 0.47 15.34
CA THR A 180 -11.44 0.91 16.24
C THR A 180 -12.24 2.08 15.68
N LYS A 181 -13.35 2.45 16.33
CA LYS A 181 -14.08 3.69 16.00
C LYS A 181 -13.23 4.94 16.26
N GLN A 182 -12.46 4.95 17.34
CA GLN A 182 -11.58 6.06 17.69
C GLN A 182 -10.51 6.27 16.61
N ASP A 183 -9.90 5.18 16.13
CA ASP A 183 -8.94 5.24 15.02
C ASP A 183 -9.52 5.94 13.79
N ARG A 184 -10.78 5.62 13.45
CA ARG A 184 -11.49 6.21 12.30
C ARG A 184 -11.69 7.71 12.49
N THR A 185 -12.15 8.13 13.67
CA THR A 185 -12.31 9.55 13.99
C THR A 185 -10.97 10.30 13.89
N THR A 186 -9.91 9.73 14.46
CA THR A 186 -8.57 10.34 14.41
C THR A 186 -8.04 10.42 12.98
N ALA A 187 -8.21 9.36 12.18
CA ALA A 187 -7.80 9.35 10.78
C ALA A 187 -8.57 10.38 9.94
N GLU A 188 -9.86 10.59 10.21
CA GLU A 188 -10.66 11.59 9.51
C GLU A 188 -10.26 13.03 9.87
N VAL A 189 -10.02 13.31 11.16
CA VAL A 189 -9.46 14.60 11.60
C VAL A 189 -8.09 14.83 10.96
N TRP A 190 -7.22 13.82 10.98
CA TRP A 190 -5.91 13.89 10.35
C TRP A 190 -6.03 14.21 8.86
N ARG A 191 -6.91 13.51 8.12
CA ARG A 191 -7.16 13.77 6.70
C ARG A 191 -7.58 15.22 6.45
N ARG A 192 -8.51 15.75 7.24
CA ARG A 192 -8.99 17.12 7.09
C ARG A 192 -7.91 18.18 7.35
N MET A 193 -6.97 17.88 8.24
CA MET A 193 -5.90 18.81 8.62
C MET A 193 -4.71 18.78 7.65
N PHE A 194 -4.39 17.61 7.08
CA PHE A 194 -3.15 17.39 6.36
C PHE A 194 -3.31 17.03 4.87
N VAL A 195 -4.51 16.62 4.43
CA VAL A 195 -4.80 16.32 3.02
C VAL A 195 -5.60 17.48 2.43
N LYS A 196 -4.93 18.38 1.71
CA LYS A 196 -5.57 19.53 1.07
C LYS A 196 -6.56 19.07 -0.03
N PRO A 197 -7.78 19.62 -0.09
CA PRO A 197 -8.65 19.44 -1.24
C PRO A 197 -7.99 19.99 -2.51
N LYS A 198 -8.10 19.27 -3.65
CA LYS A 198 -7.54 19.70 -4.96
C LYS A 198 -7.88 21.14 -5.35
N ARG A 199 -9.01 21.67 -4.89
CA ARG A 199 -9.46 23.03 -5.21
C ARG A 199 -8.61 24.11 -4.53
N ASP A 200 -8.08 23.82 -3.34
CA ASP A 200 -7.29 24.79 -2.57
C ASP A 200 -5.83 24.78 -3.02
N ALA A 201 -5.32 23.63 -3.49
CA ALA A 201 -4.01 23.55 -4.14
C ALA A 201 -3.93 24.36 -5.44
N LEU A 202 -5.00 24.35 -6.25
CA LEU A 202 -5.09 25.15 -7.48
C LEU A 202 -5.14 26.65 -7.19
N LEU A 203 -5.80 27.05 -6.09
CA LEU A 203 -5.83 28.45 -5.65
C LEU A 203 -4.48 28.91 -5.11
N ASP A 204 -3.75 28.06 -4.39
CA ASP A 204 -2.40 28.36 -3.93
C ASP A 204 -1.42 28.51 -5.11
N GLU A 205 -1.50 27.64 -6.14
CA GLU A 205 -0.72 27.78 -7.38
C GLU A 205 -1.07 29.08 -8.14
N LEU A 206 -2.36 29.37 -8.32
CA LEU A 206 -2.80 30.61 -8.98
C LEU A 206 -2.36 31.88 -8.23
N HIS A 207 -2.40 31.88 -6.90
CA HIS A 207 -1.91 33.02 -6.11
C HIS A 207 -0.38 33.14 -6.16
N SER A 208 0.35 32.03 -6.27
CA SER A 208 1.80 32.02 -6.41
C SER A 208 2.24 32.58 -7.77
N ASP A 209 1.55 32.18 -8.85
CA ASP A 209 1.80 32.69 -10.21
C ASP A 209 1.46 34.18 -10.34
N MET A 210 0.41 34.65 -9.65
CA MET A 210 0.03 36.06 -9.65
C MET A 210 1.03 36.93 -8.87
N GLN A 211 1.74 36.38 -7.88
CA GLN A 211 2.82 37.09 -7.17
C GLN A 211 4.12 37.15 -7.98
N LEU A 212 4.43 36.14 -8.80
CA LEU A 212 5.60 36.14 -9.69
C LEU A 212 5.47 37.15 -10.84
N GLN A 213 4.26 37.43 -11.32
CA GLN A 213 4.04 38.44 -12.38
C GLN A 213 4.19 39.89 -11.88
N HIS A 214 4.08 40.13 -10.56
CA HIS A 214 4.25 41.46 -9.97
C HIS A 214 5.69 41.78 -9.56
N SER A 215 6.59 40.78 -9.46
CA SER A 215 8.02 41.03 -9.22
C SER A 215 8.80 41.43 -10.47
N ASP A 216 8.32 41.08 -11.66
CA ASP A 216 8.99 41.46 -12.92
C ASP A 216 8.65 42.88 -13.37
N SER A 217 7.57 43.48 -12.86
CA SER A 217 7.11 44.82 -13.24
C SER A 217 7.74 45.95 -12.39
N ASP A 218 8.43 45.64 -11.29
CA ASP A 218 9.11 46.65 -10.44
C ASP A 218 10.60 46.82 -10.79
N SER A 219 11.13 46.05 -11.76
CA SER A 219 12.54 46.17 -12.19
C SER A 219 12.78 47.14 -13.35
N THR A 220 11.76 47.89 -13.80
CA THR A 220 11.89 48.85 -14.91
C THR A 220 11.69 50.33 -14.54
N LEU A 221 11.57 50.66 -13.25
CA LEU A 221 11.66 52.06 -12.78
C LEU A 221 12.98 52.33 -12.04
N SER A 222 14.11 52.13 -12.72
CA SER A 222 15.33 52.87 -12.40
C SER A 222 16.09 53.19 -13.70
N SER A 223 15.94 54.42 -14.22
CA SER A 223 16.96 55.02 -15.10
C SER A 223 16.80 56.53 -15.37
N ASP A 224 15.70 57.20 -15.03
CA ASP A 224 15.49 58.60 -15.46
C ASP A 224 15.49 59.64 -14.33
N SER A 225 16.32 59.50 -13.29
CA SER A 225 16.44 60.55 -12.26
C SER A 225 17.87 60.93 -11.85
N GLU A 226 18.89 60.40 -12.53
CA GLU A 226 20.29 60.83 -12.32
C GLU A 226 20.78 61.87 -13.34
N GLY A 227 20.04 62.14 -14.43
CA GLY A 227 20.42 63.14 -15.45
C GLY A 227 20.12 64.59 -15.07
N GLU A 228 19.01 64.86 -14.37
CA GLU A 228 18.56 66.24 -14.10
C GLU A 228 19.28 66.90 -12.90
N ARG A 229 19.97 66.11 -12.07
CA ARG A 229 20.72 66.62 -10.90
C ARG A 229 22.13 67.10 -11.23
N GLN A 230 22.61 66.81 -12.45
CA GLN A 230 23.94 67.21 -12.92
C GLN A 230 23.89 68.57 -13.65
N GLU A 231 22.84 68.83 -14.45
CA GLU A 231 22.69 70.12 -15.18
C GLU A 231 22.37 71.30 -14.26
N GLN A 232 21.65 71.09 -13.15
CA GLN A 232 21.38 72.16 -12.17
C GLN A 232 22.65 72.61 -11.42
N LYS A 233 23.66 71.73 -11.27
CA LYS A 233 24.92 72.03 -10.55
C LYS A 233 25.99 72.67 -11.43
N GLU A 234 25.92 72.51 -12.76
CA GLU A 234 26.79 73.24 -13.70
C GLU A 234 26.32 74.68 -13.94
N PHE A 235 25.01 74.95 -13.86
CA PHE A 235 24.47 76.31 -14.01
C PHE A 235 24.78 77.21 -12.79
N GLU A 236 24.80 76.67 -11.56
CA GLU A 236 25.16 77.44 -10.35
C GLU A 236 26.68 77.71 -10.24
N ARG A 237 27.55 76.90 -10.85
CA ARG A 237 29.00 77.15 -10.88
C ARG A 237 29.43 78.21 -11.89
N ALA A 238 28.61 78.53 -12.89
CA ALA A 238 28.93 79.53 -13.91
C ALA A 238 28.54 80.98 -13.54
N THR A 239 27.89 81.20 -12.39
CA THR A 239 27.40 82.54 -12.00
C THR A 239 28.26 83.21 -10.90
N ILE A 240 29.28 82.54 -10.37
CA ILE A 240 30.21 83.12 -9.38
C ILE A 240 31.55 83.46 -10.06
N PHE A 241 31.54 84.40 -11.00
CA PHE A 241 32.68 85.27 -11.35
C PHE A 241 32.23 86.35 -12.33
N LYS A 242 31.45 87.32 -11.84
CA LYS A 242 31.44 88.72 -12.28
C LYS A 242 31.04 89.61 -11.10
#